data_AF-A0A167KBA0-F1
#
_entry.id   AF-A0A167KBA0-F1
#
_cell.length_a   1.000
_cell.length_b   1.000
_cell.length_c   1.000
_cell.angle_alpha   90.00
_cell.angle_beta   90.00
_cell.angle_gamma   90.00
#
_symmetry.space_group_name_H-M   'P 1'
#
loop_
_entity.id
_entity.type
_entity.pdbx_description
1 polymer ?
#
loop_
_entity_poly.entity_id
_entity_poly.type
_entity_poly.pdbx_seq_one_letter_code
_entity_poly.pdbx_strand_id
1 'polypeptide(L)'
;MRSFAILFLLTFFSCSEDKKSDCNYITDYYQSIYKADYEFQIKNYEKAFEFYQMAFKSCEPITTPTYNEIGKFAETTAILKKYDLTLEYAKKLILSGRELTIYQNNPNFNEFMTSKYGQLLEQDYDKLREQFMENVDFNLRHELIAMKAADQKYRVNRNIYENNRDKQDSIDKVHEKRLIELFESIGYPNNETYGPFSLDHNHIDIGLFLLHTDDSIRMNYFVPKVKEFVKNGKATPRTLGTMIDQFYLYNGEPQIYGTYTKQDGGYENMIDDLKKVDSNRISIGLPPLDLKDKKLGL
;
A
#
# COMPACT_ATOMS: atom_id res chain seq x y z
N MET A 1 -58.17 32.00 37.70
CA MET A 1 -57.41 30.92 37.03
C MET A 1 -56.55 31.53 35.93
N ARG A 2 -55.24 31.67 36.16
CA ARG A 2 -54.26 32.04 35.13
C ARG A 2 -53.18 30.96 35.17
N SER A 3 -53.21 30.05 34.20
CA SER A 3 -52.21 29.00 34.05
C SER A 3 -51.01 29.57 33.31
N PHE A 4 -49.87 29.65 33.99
CA PHE A 4 -48.57 29.91 33.37
C PHE A 4 -48.08 28.60 32.73
N ALA A 5 -47.98 28.57 31.40
CA ALA A 5 -47.30 27.50 30.68
C ALA A 5 -45.79 27.82 30.65
N ILE A 6 -45.00 27.05 31.39
CA ILE A 6 -43.53 27.12 31.35
C ILE A 6 -43.06 26.28 30.17
N LEU A 7 -42.52 26.95 29.14
CA LEU A 7 -41.93 26.33 27.97
C LEU A 7 -40.51 25.87 28.31
N PHE A 8 -40.31 24.56 28.45
CA PHE A 8 -38.97 23.97 28.61
C PHE A 8 -38.24 24.01 27.25
N LEU A 9 -37.24 24.89 27.13
CA LEU A 9 -36.30 24.87 26.01
C LEU A 9 -35.32 23.70 26.21
N LEU A 10 -35.50 22.63 25.45
CA LEU A 10 -34.52 21.56 25.31
C LEU A 10 -33.39 22.04 24.38
N THR A 11 -32.25 22.42 24.95
CA THR A 11 -31.03 22.67 24.19
C THR A 11 -30.43 21.33 23.76
N PHE A 12 -30.66 20.93 22.52
CA PHE A 12 -29.90 19.85 21.89
C PHE A 12 -28.46 20.31 21.69
N PHE A 13 -27.54 19.84 22.52
CA PHE A 13 -26.12 19.82 22.19
C PHE A 13 -25.94 18.83 21.03
N SER A 14 -25.97 19.37 19.81
CA SER A 14 -25.48 18.64 18.64
C SER A 14 -23.96 18.59 18.77
N CYS A 15 -23.44 17.46 19.27
CA CYS A 15 -22.07 17.09 18.97
C CYS A 15 -22.01 16.92 17.45
N SER A 16 -21.52 17.92 16.75
CA SER A 16 -20.98 17.70 15.42
C SER A 16 -19.77 16.78 15.63
N GLU A 17 -19.92 15.49 15.35
CA GLU A 17 -18.77 14.70 14.95
C GLU A 17 -18.11 15.49 13.83
N ASP A 18 -16.93 16.05 14.09
CA ASP A 18 -16.10 16.61 13.04
C ASP A 18 -16.00 15.51 11.98
N LYS A 19 -16.67 15.69 10.85
CA LYS A 19 -16.49 14.84 9.68
C LYS A 19 -14.99 14.90 9.41
N LYS A 20 -14.27 13.83 9.78
CA LYS A 20 -12.88 13.63 9.37
C LYS A 20 -12.88 13.93 7.87
N SER A 21 -12.19 14.99 7.47
CA SER A 21 -12.04 15.28 6.05
C SER A 21 -11.53 14.01 5.39
N ASP A 22 -12.12 13.60 4.27
CA ASP A 22 -11.67 12.41 3.54
C ASP A 22 -10.15 12.49 3.35
N CYS A 23 -9.42 11.61 4.03
CA CYS A 23 -7.96 11.63 4.02
C CYS A 23 -7.45 11.53 2.59
N ASN A 24 -6.47 12.36 2.26
CA ASN A 24 -5.70 12.22 1.04
C ASN A 24 -4.34 11.61 1.37
N TYR A 25 -4.15 10.32 1.09
CA TYR A 25 -2.91 9.61 1.43
C TYR A 25 -1.67 10.22 0.76
N ILE A 26 -1.82 10.86 -0.42
CA ILE A 26 -0.72 11.55 -1.11
C ILE A 26 -0.17 12.70 -0.26
N THR A 27 -1.05 13.55 0.29
CA THR A 27 -0.64 14.76 1.01
C THR A 27 -0.51 14.55 2.52
N ASP A 28 -1.31 13.65 3.09
CA ASP A 28 -1.54 13.59 4.53
C ASP A 28 -0.85 12.38 5.19
N TYR A 29 -0.40 11.41 4.38
CA TYR A 29 0.11 10.13 4.88
C TYR A 29 1.54 9.81 4.42
N TYR A 30 1.77 9.63 3.12
CA TYR A 30 2.99 8.98 2.63
C TYR A 30 4.29 9.69 3.01
N GLN A 31 4.33 11.02 2.97
CA GLN A 31 5.55 11.76 3.33
C GLN A 31 5.94 11.59 4.80
N SER A 32 4.96 11.46 5.69
CA SER A 32 5.18 11.16 7.11
C SER A 32 5.69 9.74 7.29
N ILE A 33 5.13 8.77 6.56
CA ILE A 33 5.58 7.38 6.56
C ILE A 33 7.04 7.25 6.13
N TYR A 34 7.47 7.97 5.10
CA TYR A 34 8.85 7.88 4.63
C TYR A 34 9.86 8.42 5.64
N LYS A 35 9.49 9.49 6.35
CA LYS A 35 10.29 10.01 7.47
C LYS A 35 10.32 9.03 8.63
N ALA A 36 9.17 8.45 8.99
CA ALA A 36 9.08 7.44 10.04
C ALA A 36 9.98 6.23 9.74
N ASP A 37 9.95 5.77 8.49
CA ASP A 37 10.75 4.63 8.03
C ASP A 37 12.25 4.91 8.12
N TYR A 38 12.68 6.10 7.72
CA TYR A 38 14.07 6.52 7.86
C TYR A 38 14.53 6.57 9.32
N GLU A 39 13.74 7.21 10.20
CA GLU A 39 14.06 7.26 11.64
C GLU A 39 14.11 5.87 12.27
N PHE A 40 13.20 4.97 11.85
CA PHE A 40 13.19 3.57 12.25
C PHE A 40 14.49 2.86 11.85
N GLN A 41 14.94 3.04 10.60
CA GLN A 41 16.18 2.44 10.09
C GLN A 41 17.43 2.88 10.88
N ILE A 42 17.50 4.15 11.26
CA ILE A 42 18.61 4.69 12.08
C ILE A 42 18.40 4.47 13.60
N LYS A 43 17.39 3.67 13.99
CA LYS A 43 17.06 3.30 15.36
C LYS A 43 16.65 4.46 16.26
N ASN A 44 16.15 5.55 15.68
CA ASN A 44 15.54 6.66 16.40
C ASN A 44 14.05 6.39 16.61
N TYR A 45 13.74 5.43 17.48
CA TYR A 45 12.40 4.86 17.62
C TYR A 45 11.37 5.87 18.15
N GLU A 46 11.77 6.79 19.02
CA GLU A 46 10.92 7.88 19.50
C GLU A 46 10.49 8.78 18.34
N LYS A 47 11.42 9.16 17.46
CA LYS A 47 11.10 10.00 16.30
C LYS A 47 10.30 9.24 15.24
N ALA A 48 10.61 7.97 15.02
CA ALA A 48 9.82 7.09 14.16
C ALA A 48 8.36 7.02 14.65
N PHE A 49 8.15 6.84 15.96
CA PHE A 49 6.83 6.80 16.59
C PHE A 49 6.05 8.10 16.34
N GLU A 50 6.68 9.27 16.52
CA GLU A 50 6.04 10.57 16.25
C GLU A 50 5.57 10.69 14.79
N PHE A 51 6.41 10.31 13.82
CA PHE A 51 6.06 10.40 12.41
C PHE A 51 4.97 9.39 12.00
N TYR A 52 5.00 8.16 12.53
CA TYR A 52 3.92 7.20 12.31
C TYR A 52 2.60 7.70 12.90
N GLN A 53 2.60 8.21 14.14
CA GLN A 53 1.41 8.79 14.77
C GLN A 53 0.84 9.96 13.97
N MET A 54 1.70 10.82 13.43
CA MET A 54 1.28 11.92 12.56
C MET A 54 0.54 11.41 11.30
N ALA A 55 1.04 10.34 10.67
CA ALA A 55 0.36 9.73 9.53
C ALA A 55 -0.98 9.08 9.94
N PHE A 56 -0.97 8.30 11.02
CA PHE A 56 -2.09 7.47 11.46
C PHE A 56 -3.22 8.29 12.10
N LYS A 57 -2.93 9.50 12.58
CA LYS A 57 -3.95 10.46 13.01
C LYS A 57 -4.71 11.05 11.82
N SER A 58 -4.01 11.26 10.70
CA SER A 58 -4.59 11.86 9.49
C SER A 58 -5.40 10.85 8.69
N CYS A 59 -4.92 9.61 8.58
CA CYS A 59 -5.48 8.58 7.72
C CYS A 59 -5.50 7.22 8.41
N GLU A 60 -6.39 6.33 7.93
CA GLU A 60 -6.35 4.94 8.40
C GLU A 60 -4.99 4.31 8.04
N PRO A 61 -4.34 3.61 8.98
CA PRO A 61 -3.08 2.94 8.71
C PRO A 61 -3.25 1.84 7.65
N ILE A 62 -2.41 1.88 6.63
CA ILE A 62 -2.30 0.86 5.59
C ILE A 62 -0.92 0.21 5.62
N THR A 63 -0.82 -1.01 5.08
CA THR A 63 0.45 -1.71 4.90
C THR A 63 0.77 -1.86 3.41
N THR A 64 1.81 -1.19 2.95
CA THR A 64 2.37 -1.39 1.61
C THR A 64 3.53 -2.40 1.65
N PRO A 65 3.71 -3.22 0.60
CA PRO A 65 4.77 -4.23 0.58
C PRO A 65 6.19 -3.68 0.84
N THR A 66 6.48 -2.47 0.34
CA THR A 66 7.81 -1.86 0.46
C THR A 66 8.06 -1.24 1.84
N TYR A 67 7.05 -0.65 2.49
CA TYR A 67 7.26 0.10 3.73
C TYR A 67 6.88 -0.68 4.99
N ASN A 68 5.91 -1.60 4.90
CA ASN A 68 5.45 -2.39 6.04
C ASN A 68 5.12 -1.52 7.26
N GLU A 69 4.39 -0.43 7.02
CA GLU A 69 4.18 0.70 7.93
C GLU A 69 3.61 0.24 9.27
N ILE A 70 2.53 -0.54 9.23
CA ILE A 70 1.91 -1.07 10.45
C ILE A 70 2.86 -2.03 11.18
N GLY A 71 3.58 -2.88 10.44
CA GLY A 71 4.57 -3.79 11.01
C GLY A 71 5.67 -3.05 11.77
N LYS A 72 6.26 -2.04 11.15
CA LYS A 72 7.29 -1.21 11.77
C LYS A 72 6.76 -0.35 12.90
N PHE A 73 5.52 0.12 12.83
CA PHE A 73 4.89 0.81 13.95
C PHE A 73 4.64 -0.13 15.15
N ALA A 74 4.15 -1.35 14.91
CA ALA A 74 3.99 -2.36 15.95
C ALA A 74 5.34 -2.69 16.61
N GLU A 75 6.40 -2.82 15.81
CA GLU A 75 7.76 -3.04 16.32
C GLU A 75 8.30 -1.84 17.10
N THR A 76 8.11 -0.63 16.58
CA THR A 76 8.48 0.62 17.26
C THR A 76 7.80 0.73 18.63
N THR A 77 6.50 0.46 18.69
CA THR A 77 5.74 0.51 19.96
C THR A 77 6.16 -0.59 20.93
N ALA A 78 6.52 -1.78 20.44
CA ALA A 78 7.05 -2.86 21.27
C ALA A 78 8.39 -2.46 21.93
N ILE A 79 9.31 -1.90 21.14
CA ILE A 79 10.61 -1.40 21.63
C ILE A 79 10.42 -0.29 22.67
N LEU A 80 9.47 0.62 22.44
CA LEU A 80 9.14 1.71 23.36
C LEU A 80 8.23 1.28 24.53
N LYS A 81 7.94 -0.02 24.67
CA LYS A 81 7.10 -0.62 25.71
C LYS A 81 5.67 -0.05 25.78
N LYS A 82 5.14 0.41 24.64
CA LYS A 82 3.75 0.89 24.46
C LYS A 82 2.84 -0.28 24.07
N TYR A 83 2.73 -1.27 24.96
CA TYR A 83 2.15 -2.58 24.63
C TYR A 83 0.66 -2.58 24.31
N ASP A 84 -0.09 -1.58 24.76
CA ASP A 84 -1.46 -1.33 24.33
C ASP A 84 -1.55 -1.08 22.82
N LEU A 85 -0.70 -0.18 22.31
CA LEU A 85 -0.59 0.08 20.88
C LEU A 85 0.01 -1.11 20.12
N THR A 86 1.02 -1.76 20.69
CA THR A 86 1.59 -2.98 20.09
C THR A 86 0.51 -4.04 19.87
N LEU A 87 -0.33 -4.28 20.88
CA LEU A 87 -1.44 -5.22 20.79
C LEU A 87 -2.45 -4.82 19.70
N GLU A 88 -2.88 -3.55 19.69
CA GLU A 88 -3.84 -3.04 18.70
C GLU A 88 -3.36 -3.29 17.26
N TYR A 89 -2.13 -2.88 16.96
CA TYR A 89 -1.59 -2.98 15.61
C TYR A 89 -1.16 -4.40 15.26
N ALA A 90 -0.77 -5.23 16.24
CA ALA A 90 -0.54 -6.64 16.01
C ALA A 90 -1.82 -7.37 15.58
N LYS A 91 -2.96 -7.03 16.19
CA LYS A 91 -4.27 -7.55 15.78
C LYS A 91 -4.65 -7.11 14.37
N LYS A 92 -4.46 -5.83 14.02
CA LYS A 92 -4.66 -5.33 12.65
C LYS A 92 -3.82 -6.11 11.63
N LEU A 93 -2.57 -6.41 11.94
CA LEU A 93 -1.70 -7.21 11.07
C LEU A 93 -2.19 -8.65 10.91
N ILE A 94 -2.65 -9.31 11.96
CA ILE A 94 -3.19 -10.67 11.87
C ILE A 94 -4.46 -10.69 11.01
N LEU A 95 -5.34 -9.70 11.19
CA LEU A 95 -6.53 -9.49 10.35
C LEU A 95 -6.20 -9.21 8.89
N SER A 96 -4.98 -8.73 8.59
CA SER A 96 -4.46 -8.54 7.22
C SER A 96 -3.69 -9.75 6.68
N GLY A 97 -3.67 -10.86 7.43
CA GLY A 97 -3.08 -12.13 7.00
C GLY A 97 -1.67 -12.42 7.53
N ARG A 98 -1.15 -11.64 8.49
CA ARG A 98 0.09 -12.00 9.20
C ARG A 98 -0.15 -13.14 10.20
N GLU A 99 0.88 -13.96 10.39
CA GLU A 99 0.87 -15.05 11.36
C GLU A 99 1.48 -14.61 12.70
N LEU A 100 1.09 -15.29 13.78
CA LEU A 100 1.62 -15.03 15.12
C LEU A 100 3.15 -15.20 15.22
N THR A 101 3.71 -16.09 14.39
CA THR A 101 5.12 -16.44 14.36
C THR A 101 6.04 -15.25 14.09
N ILE A 102 5.55 -14.19 13.42
CA ILE A 102 6.36 -12.98 13.18
C ILE A 102 6.71 -12.24 14.47
N TYR A 103 5.87 -12.36 15.50
CA TYR A 103 6.12 -11.75 16.82
C TYR A 103 6.95 -12.68 17.69
N GLN A 104 6.64 -13.98 17.67
CA GLN A 104 7.37 -14.99 18.46
C GLN A 104 8.84 -15.11 18.05
N ASN A 105 9.14 -14.88 16.77
CA ASN A 105 10.50 -15.03 16.21
C ASN A 105 11.28 -13.70 16.11
N ASN A 106 10.71 -12.58 16.53
CA ASN A 106 11.39 -11.28 16.51
C ASN A 106 11.75 -10.83 17.94
N PRO A 107 13.05 -10.72 18.28
CA PRO A 107 13.50 -10.32 19.62
C PRO A 107 12.93 -9.01 20.14
N ASN A 108 12.60 -8.06 19.25
CA ASN A 108 12.01 -6.78 19.62
C ASN A 108 10.62 -6.92 20.25
N PHE A 109 9.96 -8.07 20.06
CA PHE A 109 8.68 -8.39 20.67
C PHE A 109 8.77 -9.33 21.88
N ASN A 110 9.97 -9.80 22.28
CA ASN A 110 10.11 -10.77 23.38
C ASN A 110 9.43 -10.30 24.68
N GLU A 111 9.72 -9.05 25.11
CA GLU A 111 9.10 -8.50 26.31
C GLU A 111 7.58 -8.34 26.15
N PHE A 112 7.11 -7.92 24.97
CA PHE A 112 5.68 -7.82 24.66
C PHE A 112 5.00 -9.18 24.74
N MET A 113 5.57 -10.23 24.14
CA MET A 113 5.01 -11.58 24.10
C MET A 113 4.91 -12.22 25.50
N THR A 114 5.87 -11.94 26.39
CA THR A 114 5.81 -12.41 27.79
C THR A 114 4.88 -11.61 28.69
N SER A 115 4.40 -10.45 28.23
CA SER A 115 3.48 -9.59 28.98
C SER A 115 2.02 -10.07 28.91
N LYS A 116 1.15 -9.50 29.74
CA LYS A 116 -0.31 -9.73 29.66
C LYS A 116 -0.91 -9.39 28.28
N TYR A 117 -0.28 -8.48 27.53
CA TYR A 117 -0.76 -8.06 26.21
C TYR A 117 -0.41 -9.11 25.15
N GLY A 118 0.80 -9.67 25.21
CA GLY A 118 1.21 -10.79 24.37
C GLY A 118 0.32 -12.01 24.58
N GLN A 119 0.07 -12.38 25.85
CA GLN A 119 -0.85 -13.47 26.19
C GLN A 119 -2.26 -13.25 25.63
N LEU A 120 -2.77 -12.00 25.65
CA LEU A 120 -4.06 -11.67 25.06
C LEU A 120 -4.05 -11.78 23.53
N LEU A 121 -2.95 -11.39 22.86
CA LEU A 121 -2.78 -11.59 21.42
C LEU A 121 -2.84 -13.08 21.05
N GLU A 122 -2.14 -13.94 21.82
CA GLU A 122 -2.14 -15.38 21.59
C GLU A 122 -3.53 -15.99 21.80
N GLN A 123 -4.26 -15.56 22.84
CA GLN A 123 -5.64 -15.99 23.08
C GLN A 123 -6.59 -15.60 21.95
N ASP A 124 -6.43 -14.40 21.39
CA ASP A 124 -7.29 -13.89 20.32
C ASP A 124 -6.89 -14.42 18.92
N TYR A 125 -5.72 -15.05 18.79
CA TYR A 125 -5.11 -15.37 17.49
C TYR A 125 -6.02 -16.19 16.58
N ASP A 126 -6.52 -17.33 17.06
CA ASP A 126 -7.32 -18.25 16.23
C ASP A 126 -8.58 -17.56 15.68
N LYS A 127 -9.24 -16.76 16.52
CA LYS A 127 -10.42 -15.96 16.12
C LYS A 127 -10.05 -14.91 15.07
N LEU A 128 -8.94 -14.19 15.26
CA LEU A 128 -8.50 -13.17 14.29
C LEU A 128 -8.09 -13.81 12.97
N ARG A 129 -7.51 -15.02 13.00
CA ARG A 129 -7.18 -15.79 11.79
C ARG A 129 -8.42 -16.27 11.06
N GLU A 130 -9.41 -16.78 11.78
CA GLU A 130 -10.71 -17.15 11.20
C GLU A 130 -11.35 -15.94 10.49
N GLN A 131 -11.41 -14.78 11.17
CA GLN A 131 -11.92 -13.54 10.58
C GLN A 131 -11.15 -13.10 9.33
N PHE A 132 -9.82 -13.22 9.33
CA PHE A 132 -9.04 -12.95 8.13
C PHE A 132 -9.44 -13.90 6.99
N MET A 133 -9.51 -15.21 7.24
CA MET A 133 -9.83 -16.22 6.23
C MET A 133 -11.24 -16.02 5.64
N GLU A 134 -12.22 -15.59 6.45
CA GLU A 134 -13.58 -15.28 5.97
C GLU A 134 -13.65 -14.06 5.04
N ASN A 135 -12.73 -13.11 5.21
CA ASN A 135 -12.71 -11.86 4.43
C ASN A 135 -11.95 -11.97 3.11
N VAL A 136 -11.12 -13.01 2.92
CA VAL A 136 -10.34 -13.16 1.67
C VAL A 136 -11.21 -13.72 0.54
N ASP A 137 -11.20 -13.03 -0.60
CA ASP A 137 -11.75 -13.57 -1.84
C ASP A 137 -10.77 -14.54 -2.51
N PHE A 138 -10.89 -15.83 -2.16
CA PHE A 138 -10.08 -16.89 -2.73
C PHE A 138 -10.32 -17.13 -4.22
N ASN A 139 -11.51 -16.81 -4.74
CA ASN A 139 -11.81 -16.97 -6.17
C ASN A 139 -11.03 -15.92 -6.97
N LEU A 140 -11.10 -14.65 -6.54
CA LEU A 140 -10.31 -13.58 -7.13
C LEU A 140 -8.82 -13.87 -7.00
N ARG A 141 -8.37 -14.38 -5.85
CA ARG A 141 -6.97 -14.77 -5.67
C ARG A 141 -6.52 -15.79 -6.71
N HIS A 142 -7.24 -16.90 -6.85
CA HIS A 142 -6.91 -17.94 -7.84
C HIS A 142 -6.96 -17.39 -9.28
N GLU A 143 -7.92 -16.52 -9.57
CA GLU A 143 -8.02 -15.83 -10.85
C GLU A 143 -6.75 -15.01 -11.14
N LEU A 144 -6.33 -14.16 -10.20
CA LEU A 144 -5.15 -13.30 -10.37
C LEU A 144 -3.84 -14.10 -10.48
N ILE A 145 -3.73 -15.25 -9.81
CA ILE A 145 -2.61 -16.19 -9.98
C ILE A 145 -2.60 -16.75 -11.40
N ALA A 146 -3.76 -17.16 -11.91
CA ALA A 146 -3.88 -17.67 -13.29
C ALA A 146 -3.58 -16.57 -14.33
N MET A 147 -4.07 -15.34 -14.12
CA MET A 147 -3.73 -14.18 -14.94
C MET A 147 -2.22 -13.93 -14.96
N LYS A 148 -1.56 -13.96 -13.81
CA LYS A 148 -0.09 -13.83 -13.73
C LYS A 148 0.63 -14.91 -14.51
N ALA A 149 0.20 -16.16 -14.39
CA ALA A 149 0.79 -17.26 -15.15
C ALA A 149 0.61 -17.10 -16.67
N ALA A 150 -0.57 -16.65 -17.11
CA ALA A 150 -0.85 -16.34 -18.50
C ALA A 150 0.00 -15.16 -19.02
N ASP A 151 0.10 -14.09 -18.24
CA ASP A 151 0.87 -12.88 -18.55
C ASP A 151 2.34 -13.17 -18.83
N GLN A 152 2.94 -14.06 -18.03
CA GLN A 152 4.36 -14.40 -18.12
C GLN A 152 4.65 -15.55 -19.12
N LYS A 153 3.62 -16.19 -19.69
CA LYS A 153 3.74 -17.43 -20.48
C LYS A 153 4.73 -17.33 -21.64
N TYR A 154 4.73 -16.24 -22.40
CA TYR A 154 5.63 -16.05 -23.55
C TYR A 154 6.76 -15.06 -23.27
N ARG A 155 6.79 -14.40 -22.10
CA ARG A 155 7.78 -13.39 -21.71
C ARG A 155 9.05 -13.98 -21.09
N VAL A 156 9.25 -15.30 -21.22
CA VAL A 156 10.39 -16.03 -20.65
C VAL A 156 11.73 -15.62 -21.28
N ASN A 157 11.73 -15.35 -22.58
CA ASN A 157 12.86 -14.75 -23.28
C ASN A 157 12.39 -14.09 -24.58
N ARG A 158 13.28 -13.27 -25.16
CA ARG A 158 13.02 -12.48 -26.37
C ARG A 158 12.54 -13.32 -27.55
N ASN A 159 13.19 -14.44 -27.85
CA ASN A 159 12.83 -15.28 -28.99
C ASN A 159 11.44 -15.90 -28.84
N ILE A 160 11.09 -16.37 -27.64
CA ILE A 160 9.76 -16.94 -27.38
C ILE A 160 8.68 -15.85 -27.50
N TYR A 161 8.95 -14.66 -26.96
CA TYR A 161 8.04 -13.53 -27.04
C TYR A 161 7.81 -13.10 -28.49
N GLU A 162 8.87 -12.88 -29.26
CA GLU A 162 8.79 -12.47 -30.67
C GLU A 162 8.02 -13.51 -31.51
N ASN A 163 8.24 -14.80 -31.29
CA ASN A 163 7.51 -15.88 -31.99
C ASN A 163 6.04 -16.05 -31.55
N ASN A 164 5.61 -15.43 -30.45
CA ASN A 164 4.26 -15.56 -29.91
C ASN A 164 3.60 -14.21 -29.64
N ARG A 165 4.07 -13.14 -30.29
CA ARG A 165 3.61 -11.76 -30.05
C ARG A 165 2.08 -11.63 -30.14
N ASP A 166 1.46 -12.13 -31.20
CA ASP A 166 0.00 -12.05 -31.38
C ASP A 166 -0.78 -12.77 -30.27
N LYS A 167 -0.22 -13.88 -29.74
CA LYS A 167 -0.82 -14.62 -28.63
C LYS A 167 -0.67 -13.85 -27.32
N GLN A 168 0.47 -13.20 -27.12
CA GLN A 168 0.70 -12.35 -25.95
C GLN A 168 -0.21 -11.12 -25.99
N ASP A 169 -0.32 -10.45 -27.14
CA ASP A 169 -1.20 -9.30 -27.34
C ASP A 169 -2.68 -9.67 -27.06
N SER A 170 -3.08 -10.90 -27.39
CA SER A 170 -4.42 -11.42 -27.07
C SER A 170 -4.62 -11.63 -25.56
N ILE A 171 -3.61 -12.10 -24.85
CA ILE A 171 -3.63 -12.25 -23.38
C ILE A 171 -3.72 -10.88 -22.71
N ASP A 172 -2.87 -9.93 -23.13
CA ASP A 172 -2.82 -8.57 -22.60
C ASP A 172 -4.19 -7.87 -22.74
N LYS A 173 -4.87 -8.01 -23.89
CA LYS A 173 -6.24 -7.47 -24.11
C LYS A 173 -7.30 -8.10 -23.19
N VAL A 174 -7.20 -9.40 -22.91
CA VAL A 174 -8.11 -10.08 -21.97
C VAL A 174 -7.88 -9.55 -20.55
N HIS A 175 -6.62 -9.42 -20.14
CA HIS A 175 -6.29 -8.86 -18.83
C HIS A 175 -6.73 -7.40 -18.70
N GLU A 176 -6.52 -6.58 -19.74
CA GLU A 176 -6.96 -5.20 -19.78
C GLU A 176 -8.46 -5.07 -19.53
N LYS A 177 -9.29 -5.81 -20.27
CA LYS A 177 -10.73 -5.83 -20.07
C LYS A 177 -11.09 -6.28 -18.64
N ARG A 178 -10.41 -7.30 -18.14
CA ARG A 178 -10.68 -7.82 -16.79
C ARG A 178 -10.29 -6.82 -15.70
N LEU A 179 -9.20 -6.09 -15.86
CA LEU A 179 -8.80 -5.03 -14.93
C LEU A 179 -9.82 -3.90 -14.88
N ILE A 180 -10.40 -3.52 -16.02
CA ILE A 180 -11.50 -2.54 -16.08
C ILE A 180 -12.69 -3.05 -15.26
N GLU A 181 -13.11 -4.29 -15.48
CA GLU A 181 -14.22 -4.90 -14.73
C GLU A 181 -13.94 -4.93 -13.23
N LEU A 182 -12.72 -5.28 -12.80
CA LEU A 182 -12.32 -5.27 -11.39
C LEU A 182 -12.35 -3.85 -10.82
N PHE A 183 -11.77 -2.86 -11.53
CA PHE A 183 -11.73 -1.47 -11.08
C PHE A 183 -13.13 -0.87 -10.90
N GLU A 184 -14.07 -1.23 -11.78
CA GLU A 184 -15.44 -0.73 -11.70
C GLU A 184 -16.32 -1.50 -10.70
N SER A 185 -16.01 -2.76 -10.41
CA SER A 185 -16.83 -3.59 -9.50
C SER A 185 -16.37 -3.52 -8.05
N ILE A 186 -15.08 -3.64 -7.79
CA ILE A 186 -14.52 -3.77 -6.44
C ILE A 186 -13.44 -2.71 -6.14
N GLY A 187 -13.12 -1.85 -7.10
CA GLY A 187 -12.02 -0.90 -7.01
C GLY A 187 -10.67 -1.56 -7.29
N TYR A 188 -9.60 -1.06 -6.68
CA TYR A 188 -8.25 -1.62 -6.88
C TYR A 188 -8.07 -2.92 -6.08
N PRO A 189 -7.86 -4.09 -6.73
CA PRO A 189 -7.59 -5.32 -6.01
C PRO A 189 -6.27 -5.21 -5.23
N ASN A 190 -6.29 -5.52 -3.95
CA ASN A 190 -5.08 -5.50 -3.12
C ASN A 190 -5.11 -6.62 -2.07
N ASN A 191 -4.10 -6.65 -1.19
CA ASN A 191 -3.96 -7.68 -0.17
C ASN A 191 -5.13 -7.72 0.84
N GLU A 192 -5.88 -6.63 1.02
CA GLU A 192 -7.10 -6.65 1.84
C GLU A 192 -8.22 -7.45 1.15
N THR A 193 -8.22 -7.51 -0.18
CA THR A 193 -9.24 -8.21 -0.97
C THR A 193 -8.88 -9.67 -1.22
N TYR A 194 -7.71 -9.94 -1.80
CA TYR A 194 -7.32 -11.30 -2.24
C TYR A 194 -6.28 -11.96 -1.32
N GLY A 195 -5.94 -11.32 -0.20
CA GLY A 195 -4.97 -11.82 0.78
C GLY A 195 -3.49 -11.58 0.40
N PRO A 196 -2.58 -11.56 1.39
CA PRO A 196 -1.16 -11.31 1.17
C PRO A 196 -0.40 -12.54 0.62
N PHE A 197 0.87 -12.33 0.29
CA PHE A 197 1.83 -13.40 -0.08
C PHE A 197 1.93 -14.52 0.95
N SER A 198 1.84 -14.22 2.25
CA SER A 198 1.97 -15.21 3.33
C SER A 198 0.90 -16.29 3.32
N LEU A 199 -0.18 -16.13 2.56
CA LEU A 199 -1.26 -17.10 2.49
C LEU A 199 -0.87 -18.40 1.78
N ASP A 200 -0.14 -18.30 0.66
CA ASP A 200 0.20 -19.46 -0.19
C ASP A 200 1.53 -19.30 -0.95
N HIS A 201 2.32 -18.27 -0.64
CA HIS A 201 3.58 -17.93 -1.28
C HIS A 201 3.49 -17.56 -2.77
N ASN A 202 2.29 -17.17 -3.26
CA ASN A 202 2.12 -16.56 -4.57
C ASN A 202 2.08 -15.04 -4.47
N HIS A 203 3.11 -14.39 -5.04
CA HIS A 203 3.15 -12.93 -5.15
C HIS A 203 2.28 -12.46 -6.32
N ILE A 204 1.27 -11.64 -6.03
CA ILE A 204 0.40 -11.02 -7.02
C ILE A 204 0.70 -9.51 -7.00
N ASP A 205 0.99 -8.95 -8.18
CA ASP A 205 1.20 -7.51 -8.36
C ASP A 205 0.30 -7.01 -9.50
N ILE A 206 -0.73 -6.25 -9.16
CA ILE A 206 -1.63 -5.65 -10.16
C ILE A 206 -0.87 -4.69 -11.08
N GLY A 207 0.21 -4.06 -10.58
CA GLY A 207 1.08 -3.20 -11.38
C GLY A 207 1.68 -3.91 -12.59
N LEU A 208 1.96 -5.21 -12.49
CA LEU A 208 2.48 -6.01 -13.60
C LEU A 208 1.53 -5.99 -14.80
N PHE A 209 0.24 -6.23 -14.57
CA PHE A 209 -0.77 -6.25 -15.63
C PHE A 209 -0.97 -4.84 -16.22
N LEU A 210 -0.97 -3.81 -15.37
CA LEU A 210 -1.12 -2.43 -15.79
C LEU A 210 0.01 -1.99 -16.75
N LEU A 211 1.24 -2.46 -16.52
CA LEU A 211 2.40 -2.20 -17.39
C LEU A 211 2.33 -2.92 -18.75
N HIS A 212 1.37 -3.82 -18.97
CA HIS A 212 1.19 -4.53 -20.23
C HIS A 212 -0.11 -4.13 -20.97
N THR A 213 -0.84 -3.13 -20.48
CA THR A 213 -2.02 -2.57 -21.18
C THR A 213 -1.61 -1.69 -22.37
N ASP A 214 -2.51 -1.44 -23.33
CA ASP A 214 -2.21 -0.51 -24.43
C ASP A 214 -1.92 0.91 -23.90
N ASP A 215 -0.97 1.63 -24.51
CA ASP A 215 -0.56 2.96 -24.06
C ASP A 215 -1.73 3.96 -24.00
N SER A 216 -2.64 3.90 -24.98
CA SER A 216 -3.79 4.82 -25.04
C SER A 216 -4.70 4.64 -23.83
N ILE A 217 -5.10 3.41 -23.53
CA ILE A 217 -5.99 3.14 -22.39
C ILE A 217 -5.26 3.24 -21.05
N ARG A 218 -3.97 2.89 -21.00
CA ARG A 218 -3.12 3.07 -19.82
C ARG A 218 -3.13 4.52 -19.38
N MET A 219 -2.87 5.44 -20.30
CA MET A 219 -2.75 6.87 -19.97
C MET A 219 -4.11 7.54 -19.79
N ASN A 220 -5.14 7.16 -20.55
CA ASN A 220 -6.44 7.83 -20.51
C ASN A 220 -7.41 7.28 -19.46
N TYR A 221 -7.28 6.00 -19.07
CA TYR A 221 -8.17 5.35 -18.11
C TYR A 221 -7.44 4.90 -16.84
N PHE A 222 -6.42 4.07 -16.98
CA PHE A 222 -5.80 3.43 -15.81
C PHE A 222 -5.00 4.42 -14.96
N VAL A 223 -4.18 5.30 -15.54
CA VAL A 223 -3.39 6.29 -14.80
C VAL A 223 -4.29 7.20 -13.94
N PRO A 224 -5.37 7.80 -14.47
CA PRO A 224 -6.32 8.56 -13.64
C PRO A 224 -6.95 7.75 -12.51
N LYS A 225 -7.42 6.51 -12.80
CA LYS A 225 -8.05 5.64 -11.79
C LYS A 225 -7.07 5.22 -10.70
N VAL A 226 -5.86 4.79 -11.08
CA VAL A 226 -4.79 4.42 -10.13
C VAL A 226 -4.41 5.63 -9.28
N LYS A 227 -4.37 6.85 -9.84
CA LYS A 227 -4.14 8.07 -9.04
C LYS A 227 -5.20 8.29 -7.98
N GLU A 228 -6.48 8.06 -8.30
CA GLU A 228 -7.54 8.10 -7.28
C GLU A 228 -7.38 7.00 -6.23
N PHE A 229 -7.01 5.78 -6.64
CA PHE A 229 -6.74 4.70 -5.69
C PHE A 229 -5.53 4.97 -4.80
N VAL A 230 -4.48 5.63 -5.30
CA VAL A 230 -3.35 6.09 -4.48
C VAL A 230 -3.80 7.17 -3.50
N LYS A 231 -4.59 8.14 -3.95
CA LYS A 231 -5.17 9.19 -3.08
C LYS A 231 -5.98 8.58 -1.92
N ASN A 232 -6.64 7.45 -2.16
CA ASN A 232 -7.47 6.75 -1.18
C ASN A 232 -6.75 5.59 -0.46
N GLY A 233 -5.44 5.45 -0.61
CA GLY A 233 -4.64 4.43 0.09
C GLY A 233 -4.84 2.98 -0.39
N LYS A 234 -5.47 2.77 -1.54
CA LYS A 234 -5.77 1.44 -2.11
C LYS A 234 -4.72 0.93 -3.10
N ALA A 235 -4.01 1.83 -3.79
CA ALA A 235 -2.89 1.51 -4.68
C ALA A 235 -1.60 2.19 -4.21
N THR A 236 -0.44 1.68 -4.66
CA THR A 236 0.84 2.27 -4.24
C THR A 236 1.27 3.43 -5.17
N PRO A 237 1.86 4.51 -4.64
CA PRO A 237 2.48 5.56 -5.45
C PRO A 237 3.51 5.03 -6.47
N ARG A 238 4.20 3.93 -6.12
CA ARG A 238 5.17 3.30 -7.01
C ARG A 238 4.52 2.71 -8.26
N THR A 239 3.37 2.07 -8.13
CA THR A 239 2.62 1.54 -9.29
C THR A 239 2.27 2.67 -10.26
N LEU A 240 1.73 3.78 -9.74
CA LEU A 240 1.39 4.94 -10.56
C LEU A 240 2.60 5.55 -11.26
N GLY A 241 3.68 5.82 -10.52
CA GLY A 241 4.90 6.39 -11.10
C GLY A 241 5.50 5.48 -12.17
N THR A 242 5.53 4.16 -11.92
CA THR A 242 6.09 3.17 -12.85
C THR A 242 5.30 3.10 -14.16
N MET A 243 3.96 3.17 -14.10
CA MET A 243 3.13 3.19 -15.32
C MET A 243 3.45 4.39 -16.20
N ILE A 244 3.61 5.57 -15.59
CA ILE A 244 3.86 6.82 -16.30
C ILE A 244 5.30 6.86 -16.84
N ASP A 245 6.28 6.52 -16.02
CA ASP A 245 7.69 6.53 -16.43
C ASP A 245 7.97 5.48 -17.52
N GLN A 246 7.33 4.31 -17.49
CA GLN A 246 7.45 3.33 -18.57
C GLN A 246 6.93 3.88 -19.90
N PHE A 247 5.77 4.55 -19.87
CA PHE A 247 5.20 5.18 -21.05
C PHE A 247 6.18 6.18 -21.68
N TYR A 248 6.78 7.07 -20.88
CA TYR A 248 7.78 8.02 -21.39
C TYR A 248 9.00 7.30 -21.98
N LEU A 249 9.59 6.35 -21.24
CA LEU A 249 10.79 5.63 -21.69
C LEU A 249 10.56 4.85 -22.98
N TYR A 250 9.41 4.18 -23.12
CA TYR A 250 9.09 3.40 -24.32
C TYR A 250 8.80 4.29 -25.54
N ASN A 251 8.44 5.55 -25.31
CA ASN A 251 8.25 6.56 -26.35
C ASN A 251 9.50 7.43 -26.58
N GLY A 252 10.66 7.05 -26.02
CA GLY A 252 11.94 7.73 -26.23
C GLY A 252 12.13 9.01 -25.41
N GLU A 253 11.23 9.29 -24.48
CA GLU A 253 11.22 10.48 -23.63
C GLU A 253 11.86 10.19 -22.25
N PRO A 254 12.41 11.22 -21.58
CA PRO A 254 12.93 11.03 -20.23
C PRO A 254 11.80 10.77 -19.23
N GLN A 255 12.04 9.84 -18.30
CA GLN A 255 11.14 9.59 -17.18
C GLN A 255 11.08 10.81 -16.23
N ILE A 256 9.95 11.00 -15.55
CA ILE A 256 9.67 12.22 -14.78
C ILE A 256 9.57 11.99 -13.27
N TYR A 257 9.43 10.72 -12.85
CA TYR A 257 9.45 10.33 -11.44
C TYR A 257 10.73 9.58 -11.04
N GLY A 258 11.48 8.99 -11.97
CA GLY A 258 12.70 8.25 -11.63
C GLY A 258 12.40 6.87 -11.02
N THR A 259 11.41 6.14 -11.54
CA THR A 259 11.09 4.79 -11.03
C THR A 259 11.91 3.67 -11.66
N TYR A 260 12.55 3.90 -12.81
CA TYR A 260 13.40 2.95 -13.51
C TYR A 260 14.88 3.26 -13.31
N THR A 261 15.66 2.22 -12.99
CA THR A 261 17.11 2.26 -12.80
C THR A 261 17.82 1.42 -13.83
N LYS A 262 19.04 1.79 -14.19
CA LYS A 262 19.89 1.00 -15.08
C LYS A 262 20.46 -0.21 -14.36
N GLN A 263 20.86 -1.22 -15.11
CA GLN A 263 21.43 -2.46 -14.58
C GLN A 263 22.80 -2.24 -13.90
N ASP A 264 23.58 -1.26 -14.36
CA ASP A 264 24.89 -0.87 -13.82
C ASP A 264 24.81 0.22 -12.73
N GLY A 265 23.60 0.62 -12.34
CA GLY A 265 23.34 1.61 -11.31
C GLY A 265 22.92 2.97 -11.86
N GLY A 266 22.30 3.77 -10.99
CA GLY A 266 21.70 5.05 -11.38
C GLY A 266 20.35 4.91 -12.09
N TYR A 267 19.81 6.04 -12.54
CA TYR A 267 18.49 6.11 -13.17
C TYR A 267 18.58 5.87 -14.69
N GLU A 268 17.54 5.23 -15.25
CA GLU A 268 17.29 5.31 -16.70
C GLU A 268 17.09 6.78 -17.14
N ASN A 269 17.07 7.05 -18.45
CA ASN A 269 16.90 8.41 -18.98
C ASN A 269 15.83 9.20 -18.22
N MET A 270 16.22 10.27 -17.52
CA MET A 270 15.39 11.02 -16.58
C MET A 270 15.62 12.52 -16.81
N ILE A 271 14.61 13.33 -16.53
CA ILE A 271 14.77 14.79 -16.60
C ILE A 271 15.91 15.25 -15.67
N ASP A 272 16.74 16.19 -16.14
CA ASP A 272 17.94 16.64 -15.42
C ASP A 272 17.62 17.44 -14.15
N ASP A 273 16.46 18.10 -14.09
CA ASP A 273 16.05 18.88 -12.93
C ASP A 273 15.55 17.97 -11.80
N LEU A 274 16.47 17.56 -10.93
CA LEU A 274 16.17 16.71 -9.78
C LEU A 274 15.16 17.33 -8.79
N LYS A 275 15.12 18.67 -8.68
CA LYS A 275 14.10 19.32 -7.83
C LYS A 275 12.72 19.16 -8.45
N LYS A 276 12.64 19.21 -9.78
CA LYS A 276 11.39 18.91 -10.50
C LYS A 276 11.01 17.45 -10.36
N VAL A 277 11.96 16.51 -10.42
CA VAL A 277 11.70 15.09 -10.14
C VAL A 277 11.11 14.92 -8.74
N ASP A 278 11.73 15.49 -7.71
CA ASP A 278 11.21 15.40 -6.34
C ASP A 278 9.82 16.02 -6.19
N SER A 279 9.59 17.18 -6.81
CA SER A 279 8.27 17.81 -6.83
C SER A 279 7.22 16.91 -7.49
N ASN A 280 7.56 16.28 -8.62
CA ASN A 280 6.68 15.33 -9.29
C ASN A 280 6.42 14.12 -8.38
N ARG A 281 7.46 13.51 -7.80
CA ARG A 281 7.37 12.36 -6.90
C ARG A 281 6.42 12.63 -5.74
N ILE A 282 6.60 13.75 -5.04
CA ILE A 282 5.73 14.17 -3.94
C ILE A 282 4.27 14.32 -4.40
N SER A 283 4.04 14.87 -5.60
CA SER A 283 2.68 15.11 -6.12
C SER A 283 1.84 13.84 -6.37
N ILE A 284 2.50 12.68 -6.45
CA ILE A 284 1.83 11.37 -6.55
C ILE A 284 2.03 10.49 -5.31
N GLY A 285 2.67 11.03 -4.28
CA GLY A 285 2.89 10.35 -3.01
C GLY A 285 4.16 9.53 -2.93
N LEU A 286 5.09 9.60 -3.89
CA LEU A 286 6.41 8.97 -3.80
C LEU A 286 7.34 9.75 -2.85
N PRO A 287 8.35 9.09 -2.23
CA PRO A 287 9.36 9.79 -1.45
C PRO A 287 10.26 10.60 -2.39
N PRO A 288 10.86 11.72 -1.94
CA PRO A 288 11.99 12.33 -2.64
C PRO A 288 13.11 11.32 -2.92
N LEU A 289 13.91 11.55 -3.97
CA LEU A 289 14.98 10.64 -4.40
C LEU A 289 15.98 10.37 -3.25
N ASP A 290 16.43 11.40 -2.53
CA ASP A 290 17.36 11.26 -1.40
C ASP A 290 16.81 10.32 -0.31
N LEU A 291 15.53 10.44 0.03
CA LEU A 291 14.90 9.61 1.06
C LEU A 291 14.69 8.17 0.57
N LYS A 292 14.41 7.99 -0.72
CA LYS A 292 14.33 6.67 -1.38
C LYS A 292 15.69 5.98 -1.38
N ASP A 293 16.75 6.69 -1.74
CA ASP A 293 18.09 6.11 -1.90
C ASP A 293 18.70 5.74 -0.55
N LYS A 294 18.50 6.57 0.48
CA LYS A 294 18.80 6.23 1.90
C LYS A 294 18.17 4.92 2.34
N LYS A 295 16.92 4.67 1.95
CA LYS A 295 16.21 3.43 2.28
C LYS A 295 16.80 2.20 1.59
N LEU A 296 17.27 2.35 0.35
CA LEU A 296 17.87 1.27 -0.44
C LEU A 296 19.34 1.02 -0.09
N GLY A 297 19.93 1.83 0.79
CA GLY A 297 21.36 1.77 1.10
C GLY A 297 22.24 2.20 -0.08
N LEU A 298 21.71 3.07 -0.94
CA LEU A 298 22.39 3.66 -2.09
C LEU A 298 23.03 5.00 -1.74
#